data_AF-A0A8T5BCS8-F1
#
_entry.id   AF-A0A8T5BCS8-F1
#
_cell.length_a   1.000
_cell.length_b   1.000
_cell.length_c   1.000
_cell.angle_alpha   90.00
_cell.angle_beta   90.00
_cell.angle_gamma   90.00
#
_symmetry.space_group_name_H-M   'P 1'
#
loop_
_entity.id
_entity.type
_entity.pdbx_description
1 polymer ?
#
loop_
_entity_poly.entity_id
_entity_poly.type
_entity_poly.pdbx_seq_one_letter_code
_entity_poly.pdbx_strand_id
1 'polypeptide(L)'
;MLCLECFQGDLNDEILPTCASVGVHTSLLSILAGIETSEAIRIMLGKEPLLAKKLLHCDVRDLTFEEIDISKSENCPVCGSKPLRPPMPLTRKAISEARSRGRGKVFRIIPKEDLRLNMDEIISIIAEGGFGIKVKAELGVTFDNEFGGSTSILKSGITVIEGARDEKEAYKSFSKLIVDRLGISESKIL
;
A
#
# COMPACT_ATOMS: atom_id res chain seq x y z
N MET A 1 -19.65 15.17 11.23
CA MET A 1 -18.91 13.89 11.33
C MET A 1 -17.53 14.18 11.90
N LEU A 2 -17.02 13.35 12.80
CA LEU A 2 -15.64 13.40 13.29
C LEU A 2 -14.70 12.94 12.15
N CYS A 3 -13.55 13.60 11.96
CA CYS A 3 -12.50 13.13 11.05
C CYS A 3 -11.18 12.96 11.80
N LEU A 4 -10.19 12.31 11.18
CA LEU A 4 -8.89 12.07 11.80
C LEU A 4 -8.22 13.37 12.26
N GLU A 5 -8.35 14.45 11.48
CA GLU A 5 -7.80 15.79 11.80
C GLU A 5 -8.35 16.39 13.11
N CYS A 6 -9.51 15.94 13.60
CA CYS A 6 -10.02 16.39 14.90
C CYS A 6 -9.19 15.87 16.08
N PHE A 7 -8.53 14.73 15.90
CA PHE A 7 -7.78 14.04 16.94
C PHE A 7 -6.28 14.08 16.67
N GLN A 8 -5.87 13.78 15.45
CA GLN A 8 -4.48 13.67 15.02
C GLN A 8 -4.23 14.60 13.81
N GLY A 9 -4.26 15.91 14.06
CA GLY A 9 -4.05 16.92 13.03
C GLY A 9 -2.62 16.93 12.49
N ASP A 10 -2.48 17.24 11.20
CA ASP A 10 -1.19 17.37 10.49
C ASP A 10 -0.26 16.14 10.62
N LEU A 11 -0.84 14.94 10.64
CA LEU A 11 -0.08 13.70 10.64
C LEU A 11 0.81 13.63 9.38
N ASN A 12 2.12 13.50 9.60
CA ASN A 12 3.10 13.30 8.54
C ASN A 12 3.78 11.94 8.71
N ASP A 13 3.43 10.99 7.86
CA ASP A 13 3.98 9.63 7.91
C ASP A 13 5.50 9.58 7.67
N GLU A 14 6.08 10.57 6.98
CA GLU A 14 7.51 10.58 6.65
C GLU A 14 8.41 10.76 7.88
N ILE A 15 7.89 11.38 8.94
CA ILE A 15 8.64 11.60 10.19
C ILE A 15 8.37 10.52 11.25
N LEU A 16 7.43 9.61 10.99
CA LEU A 16 7.09 8.56 11.95
C LEU A 16 8.10 7.41 11.90
N PRO A 17 8.36 6.74 13.05
CA PRO A 17 9.20 5.55 13.07
C PRO A 17 8.60 4.45 12.20
N THR A 18 9.46 3.74 11.47
CA THR A 18 9.04 2.61 10.63
C THR A 18 9.10 1.28 11.39
N CYS A 19 8.35 0.27 10.94
CA CYS A 19 8.46 -1.09 11.50
C CYS A 19 9.90 -1.64 11.47
N ALA A 20 10.71 -1.21 10.50
CA ALA A 20 12.12 -1.60 10.39
C ALA A 20 13.02 -0.95 11.45
N SER A 21 12.64 0.19 12.02
CA SER A 21 13.41 0.90 13.04
C SER A 21 12.99 0.58 14.47
N VAL A 22 11.69 0.35 14.72
CA VAL A 22 11.18 0.13 16.09
C VAL A 22 10.74 -1.31 16.36
N GLY A 23 10.63 -2.15 15.33
CA GLY A 23 10.04 -3.48 15.45
C GLY A 23 8.53 -3.42 15.67
N VAL A 24 7.86 -4.57 15.60
CA VAL A 24 6.43 -4.70 15.88
C VAL A 24 6.16 -6.03 16.55
N HIS A 25 5.38 -6.01 17.64
CA HIS A 25 5.01 -7.23 18.34
C HIS A 25 3.95 -8.00 17.54
N THR A 26 4.28 -9.19 17.05
CA THR A 26 3.44 -9.91 16.07
C THR A 26 2.05 -10.25 16.59
N SER A 27 1.89 -10.56 17.89
CA SER A 27 0.56 -10.86 18.45
C SER A 27 -0.39 -9.66 18.39
N LEU A 28 0.13 -8.42 18.50
CA LEU A 28 -0.69 -7.22 18.43
C LEU A 28 -1.31 -7.05 17.05
N LEU A 29 -0.58 -7.40 15.99
CA LEU A 29 -1.10 -7.38 14.62
C LEU A 29 -2.31 -8.29 14.48
N SER A 30 -2.26 -9.52 15.03
CA SER A 30 -3.38 -10.45 14.94
C SER A 30 -4.60 -10.00 15.74
N ILE A 31 -4.38 -9.45 16.95
CA ILE A 31 -5.46 -8.96 17.82
C ILE A 31 -6.16 -7.77 17.14
N LEU A 32 -5.40 -6.76 16.73
CA LEU A 32 -5.96 -5.55 16.11
C LEU A 32 -6.64 -5.87 14.77
N ALA A 33 -6.05 -6.73 13.93
CA ALA A 33 -6.67 -7.15 12.68
C ALA A 33 -8.02 -7.85 12.89
N GLY A 34 -8.14 -8.68 13.93
CA GLY A 34 -9.41 -9.31 14.30
C GLY A 34 -10.48 -8.30 14.70
N ILE A 35 -10.10 -7.29 15.49
CA ILE A 35 -10.99 -6.20 15.92
C ILE A 35 -11.43 -5.36 14.71
N GLU A 36 -10.50 -4.91 13.87
CA GLU A 36 -10.80 -4.13 12.65
C GLU A 36 -11.69 -4.91 11.68
N THR A 37 -11.43 -6.20 11.51
CA THR A 37 -12.25 -7.08 10.67
C THR A 37 -13.68 -7.18 11.21
N SER A 38 -13.85 -7.35 12.52
CA SER A 38 -15.18 -7.39 13.15
C SER A 38 -15.94 -6.07 12.93
N GLU A 39 -15.27 -4.92 13.09
CA GLU A 39 -15.88 -3.60 12.85
C GLU A 39 -16.25 -3.40 11.37
N ALA A 40 -15.41 -3.84 10.44
CA ALA A 40 -15.71 -3.80 9.01
C ALA A 40 -16.92 -4.67 8.65
N ILE A 41 -17.01 -5.90 9.18
CA ILE A 41 -18.17 -6.79 8.99
C ILE A 41 -19.44 -6.12 9.49
N ARG A 42 -19.37 -5.45 10.65
CA ARG A 42 -20.51 -4.71 11.19
C ARG A 42 -21.00 -3.63 10.23
N ILE A 43 -20.09 -2.83 9.66
CA ILE A 43 -20.44 -1.81 8.65
C ILE A 43 -21.10 -2.46 7.44
N MET A 44 -20.54 -3.56 6.92
CA MET A 44 -21.09 -4.28 5.77
C MET A 44 -22.51 -4.82 6.03
N LEU A 45 -22.80 -5.19 7.27
CA LEU A 45 -24.14 -5.62 7.72
C LEU A 45 -25.08 -4.44 8.05
N GLY A 46 -24.68 -3.20 7.79
CA GLY A 46 -25.45 -1.99 8.11
C GLY A 46 -25.56 -1.69 9.60
N LYS A 47 -24.69 -2.27 10.44
CA LYS A 47 -24.65 -2.04 11.88
C LYS A 47 -23.63 -0.96 12.23
N GLU A 48 -23.94 -0.10 13.20
CA GLU A 48 -23.03 0.96 13.66
C GLU A 48 -21.81 0.37 14.40
N PRO A 49 -20.56 0.66 13.98
CA PRO A 49 -19.34 0.13 14.62
C PRO A 49 -19.32 0.33 16.14
N LEU A 50 -18.80 -0.63 16.91
CA LEU A 50 -18.69 -0.50 18.36
C LEU A 50 -17.69 0.58 18.79
N LEU A 51 -16.65 0.78 17.98
CA LEU A 51 -15.59 1.75 18.17
C LEU A 51 -15.85 3.07 17.43
N ALA A 52 -17.07 3.28 16.94
CA ALA A 52 -17.43 4.57 16.33
C ALA A 52 -17.20 5.71 17.33
N LYS A 53 -16.40 6.71 16.93
CA LYS A 53 -16.00 7.86 17.77
C LYS A 53 -15.20 7.48 19.02
N LYS A 54 -14.51 6.34 19.01
CA LYS A 54 -13.64 5.90 20.10
C LYS A 54 -12.25 5.60 19.56
N LEU A 55 -11.23 5.86 20.36
CA LEU A 55 -9.89 5.31 20.20
C LEU A 55 -9.77 4.10 21.13
N LEU A 56 -9.46 2.95 20.54
CA LEU A 56 -9.10 1.77 21.31
C LEU A 56 -7.59 1.77 21.54
N HIS A 57 -7.17 1.99 22.78
CA HIS A 57 -5.80 1.85 23.22
C HIS A 57 -5.57 0.42 23.72
N CYS A 58 -4.62 -0.30 23.12
CA CYS A 58 -4.28 -1.68 23.49
C CYS A 58 -2.85 -1.73 24.02
N ASP A 59 -2.68 -2.12 25.29
CA ASP A 59 -1.35 -2.38 25.87
C ASP A 59 -1.16 -3.87 26.12
N VAL A 60 -0.29 -4.49 25.34
CA VAL A 60 0.00 -5.93 25.46
C VAL A 60 0.94 -6.27 26.63
N ARG A 61 1.59 -5.28 27.25
CA ARG A 61 2.44 -5.50 28.43
C ARG A 61 1.58 -5.86 29.64
N ASP A 62 0.47 -5.13 29.79
CA ASP A 62 -0.47 -5.28 30.89
C ASP A 62 -1.78 -5.97 30.48
N LEU A 63 -1.90 -6.34 29.19
CA LEU A 63 -3.10 -6.93 28.56
C LEU A 63 -4.36 -6.08 28.75
N THR A 64 -4.21 -4.75 28.63
CA THR A 64 -5.31 -3.80 28.80
C THR A 64 -5.87 -3.33 27.47
N PHE A 65 -7.18 -3.09 27.47
CA PHE A 65 -7.95 -2.54 26.36
C PHE A 65 -8.77 -1.38 26.91
N GLU A 66 -8.46 -0.17 26.47
CA GLU A 66 -9.08 1.05 26.96
C GLU A 66 -9.78 1.77 25.81
N GLU A 67 -11.07 2.04 25.98
CA GLU A 67 -11.84 2.85 25.04
C GLU A 67 -11.82 4.30 25.50
N ILE A 68 -11.34 5.18 24.63
CA ILE A 68 -11.28 6.63 24.87
C ILE A 68 -12.25 7.29 23.90
N ASP A 69 -13.27 7.95 24.42
CA ASP A 69 -14.23 8.70 23.60
C ASP A 69 -13.55 9.89 22.91
N ILE A 70 -13.75 10.03 21.61
CA ILE A 70 -13.27 11.15 20.80
C ILE A 70 -14.47 11.93 20.29
N SER A 71 -14.42 13.24 20.49
CA SER A 71 -15.45 14.17 20.02
C SER A 71 -14.96 14.99 18.83
N LYS A 72 -15.90 15.43 18.00
CA LYS A 72 -15.62 16.35 16.89
C LYS A 72 -15.11 17.68 17.46
N SER A 73 -13.97 18.16 16.96
CA SER A 73 -13.50 19.50 17.28
C SER A 73 -14.25 20.55 16.44
N GLU A 74 -14.88 21.53 17.10
CA GLU A 74 -15.59 22.62 16.42
C GLU A 74 -14.65 23.55 15.64
N ASN A 75 -13.38 23.62 16.06
CA ASN A 75 -12.34 24.39 15.41
C ASN A 75 -11.51 23.56 14.41
N CYS A 76 -11.91 22.33 14.10
CA CYS A 76 -11.19 21.50 13.13
C CYS A 76 -11.11 22.21 11.77
N PRO A 77 -9.92 22.34 11.17
CA PRO A 77 -9.75 23.07 9.92
C PRO A 77 -10.41 22.38 8.72
N VAL A 78 -10.79 21.10 8.85
CA VAL A 78 -11.39 20.27 7.80
C VAL A 78 -12.90 20.10 7.98
N CYS A 79 -13.36 19.68 9.16
CA CYS A 79 -14.78 19.37 9.39
C CYS A 79 -15.46 20.22 10.48
N GLY A 80 -14.78 21.24 11.01
CA GLY A 80 -15.29 22.13 12.05
C GLY A 80 -16.47 22.99 11.60
N SER A 81 -16.96 23.87 12.48
CA SER A 81 -18.08 24.77 12.16
C SER A 81 -17.72 25.83 11.10
N LYS A 82 -16.43 26.18 11.00
CA LYS A 82 -15.89 27.08 9.97
C LYS A 82 -14.62 26.45 9.35
N PRO A 83 -14.75 25.49 8.42
CA PRO A 83 -13.61 24.84 7.78
C PRO A 83 -12.70 25.86 7.07
N LEU A 84 -11.40 25.70 7.24
CA LEU A 84 -10.37 26.54 6.60
C LEU A 84 -9.80 25.91 5.33
N ARG A 85 -9.85 24.56 5.23
CA ARG A 85 -9.31 23.80 4.10
C ARG A 85 -10.17 22.55 3.82
N PRO A 86 -10.22 22.06 2.57
CA PRO A 86 -10.83 20.77 2.27
C PRO A 86 -10.02 19.60 2.89
N PRO A 87 -10.60 18.39 2.98
CA PRO A 87 -9.84 17.18 3.28
C PRO A 87 -8.65 17.03 2.33
N MET A 88 -7.53 16.51 2.85
CA MET A 88 -6.34 16.31 2.05
C MET A 88 -6.66 15.38 0.87
N PRO A 89 -6.31 15.76 -0.37
CA PRO A 89 -6.57 14.89 -1.52
C PRO A 89 -5.77 13.60 -1.38
N LEU A 90 -6.39 12.48 -1.74
CA LEU A 90 -5.70 11.20 -1.82
C LEU A 90 -4.74 11.22 -3.01
N THR A 91 -3.47 11.51 -2.75
CA THR A 91 -2.41 11.43 -3.75
C THR A 91 -1.89 9.99 -3.81
N ARG A 92 -2.21 9.29 -4.91
CA ARG A 92 -1.64 7.97 -5.16
C ARG A 92 -0.24 8.16 -5.75
N LYS A 93 0.79 7.77 -5.01
CA LYS A 93 2.14 7.65 -5.57
C LYS A 93 2.20 6.37 -6.39
N ALA A 94 2.29 6.48 -7.71
CA ALA A 94 2.33 5.34 -8.62
C ALA A 94 3.53 4.43 -8.36
N ILE A 95 4.65 5.01 -7.90
CA ILE A 95 5.89 4.31 -7.62
C ILE A 95 6.29 4.56 -6.17
N SER A 96 6.57 3.51 -5.41
CA SER A 96 6.98 3.64 -4.01
C SER A 96 8.17 2.74 -3.71
N GLU A 97 9.15 3.27 -2.99
CA GLU A 97 10.22 2.47 -2.39
C GLU A 97 9.67 1.73 -1.17
N ALA A 98 9.89 0.43 -1.12
CA ALA A 98 9.67 -0.43 0.02
C ALA A 98 11.01 -1.04 0.45
N ARG A 99 11.18 -1.25 1.75
CA ARG A 99 12.36 -1.95 2.28
C ARG A 99 12.11 -3.45 2.31
N SER A 100 13.01 -4.22 1.69
CA SER A 100 13.03 -5.68 1.83
C SER A 100 13.91 -6.09 3.01
N ARG A 101 13.63 -7.26 3.59
CA ARG A 101 14.32 -7.89 4.73
C ARG A 101 15.78 -8.27 4.38
N GLY A 102 16.62 -7.28 4.09
CA GLY A 102 18.06 -7.42 3.84
C GLY A 102 18.50 -7.61 2.37
N ARG A 103 17.60 -7.55 1.38
CA ARG A 103 17.93 -7.78 -0.05
C ARG A 103 18.02 -6.50 -0.91
N GLY A 104 18.30 -5.36 -0.29
CA GLY A 104 18.37 -4.07 -0.99
C GLY A 104 17.01 -3.38 -1.14
N LYS A 105 16.95 -2.40 -2.04
CA LYS A 105 15.76 -1.59 -2.29
C LYS A 105 14.75 -2.37 -3.15
N VAL A 106 13.47 -2.16 -2.86
CA VAL A 106 12.37 -2.71 -3.64
C VAL A 106 11.47 -1.59 -4.08
N PHE A 107 11.10 -1.58 -5.35
CA PHE A 107 10.19 -0.58 -5.91
C PHE A 107 8.88 -1.24 -6.29
N ARG A 108 7.78 -0.65 -5.85
CA ARG A 108 6.42 -1.08 -6.17
C ARG A 108 5.82 -0.07 -7.12
N ILE A 109 5.40 -0.55 -8.29
CA ILE A 109 4.68 0.22 -9.29
C ILE A 109 3.22 -0.24 -9.24
N ILE A 110 2.32 0.69 -8.99
CA ILE A 110 0.89 0.42 -8.83
C ILE A 110 0.13 1.30 -9.82
N PRO A 111 -0.31 0.74 -10.97
CA PRO A 111 -1.10 1.46 -11.96
C PRO A 111 -2.35 2.12 -11.36
N LYS A 112 -2.89 3.13 -12.04
CA LYS A 112 -4.13 3.83 -11.61
C LYS A 112 -5.36 2.94 -11.71
N GLU A 113 -5.35 2.01 -12.66
CA GLU A 113 -6.43 1.07 -12.92
C GLU A 113 -5.91 -0.36 -13.06
N ASP A 114 -6.81 -1.33 -13.01
CA ASP A 114 -6.48 -2.74 -13.28
C ASP A 114 -6.21 -2.92 -14.77
N LEU A 115 -4.96 -3.24 -15.12
CA LEU A 115 -4.53 -3.39 -16.51
C LEU A 115 -5.01 -4.70 -17.16
N ARG A 116 -5.48 -5.68 -16.38
CA ARG A 116 -5.95 -7.00 -16.84
C ARG A 116 -5.00 -7.66 -17.86
N LEU A 117 -3.72 -7.66 -17.52
CA LEU A 117 -2.66 -8.13 -18.39
C LEU A 117 -2.87 -9.60 -18.80
N ASN A 118 -2.48 -9.94 -20.04
CA ASN A 118 -2.45 -11.33 -20.49
C ASN A 118 -1.16 -12.00 -19.99
N MET A 119 -1.29 -12.99 -19.12
CA MET A 119 -0.13 -13.66 -18.51
C MET A 119 0.69 -14.46 -19.52
N ASP A 120 0.06 -15.06 -20.52
CA ASP A 120 0.76 -15.85 -21.55
C ASP A 120 1.63 -14.94 -22.44
N GLU A 121 1.12 -13.75 -22.75
CA GLU A 121 1.84 -12.73 -23.50
C GLU A 121 3.04 -12.19 -22.72
N ILE A 122 2.85 -11.87 -21.43
CA ILE A 122 3.93 -11.42 -20.56
C ILE A 122 5.02 -12.48 -20.40
N ILE A 123 4.64 -13.74 -20.18
CA ILE A 123 5.58 -14.85 -20.07
C ILE A 123 6.40 -14.98 -21.36
N SER A 124 5.77 -14.79 -22.52
CA SER A 124 6.45 -14.81 -23.82
C SER A 124 7.44 -13.67 -23.96
N ILE A 125 7.06 -12.44 -23.61
CA ILE A 125 7.95 -11.26 -23.61
C ILE A 125 9.15 -11.45 -22.68
N ILE A 126 8.93 -11.99 -21.49
CA ILE A 126 9.99 -12.27 -20.51
C ILE A 126 10.98 -13.32 -21.06
N ALA A 127 10.45 -14.39 -21.67
CA ALA A 127 11.26 -15.45 -22.26
C ALA A 127 12.08 -14.95 -23.45
N GLU A 128 11.50 -14.14 -24.34
CA GLU A 128 12.21 -13.46 -25.44
C GLU A 128 13.31 -12.53 -24.94
N GLY A 129 13.11 -11.90 -23.78
CA GLY A 129 14.10 -11.06 -23.11
C GLY A 129 15.27 -11.84 -22.51
N GLY A 130 15.22 -13.17 -22.49
CA GLY A 130 16.26 -14.03 -21.92
C GLY A 130 16.25 -14.09 -20.39
N PHE A 131 15.17 -13.65 -19.73
CA PHE A 131 15.08 -13.65 -18.28
C PHE A 131 14.64 -15.02 -17.74
N GLY A 132 15.29 -15.45 -16.65
CA GLY A 132 14.97 -16.71 -15.97
C GLY A 132 13.64 -16.61 -15.22
N ILE A 133 12.61 -17.34 -15.65
CA ILE A 133 11.32 -17.37 -14.94
C ILE A 133 11.44 -18.27 -13.71
N LYS A 134 11.11 -17.70 -12.53
CA LYS A 134 11.13 -18.39 -11.23
C LYS A 134 9.77 -18.95 -10.85
N VAL A 135 8.70 -18.19 -11.10
CA VAL A 135 7.33 -18.55 -10.73
C VAL A 135 6.39 -18.19 -11.86
N LYS A 136 5.50 -19.13 -12.21
CA LYS A 136 4.35 -18.91 -13.09
C LYS A 136 3.08 -19.23 -12.32
N ALA A 137 2.18 -18.27 -12.21
CA ALA A 137 0.89 -18.43 -11.55
C ALA A 137 -0.20 -17.73 -12.36
N GLU A 138 -1.46 -18.05 -12.07
CA GLU A 138 -2.62 -17.46 -12.76
C GLU A 138 -2.70 -15.94 -12.59
N LEU A 139 -2.31 -15.44 -11.41
CA LEU A 139 -2.42 -14.03 -11.04
C LEU A 139 -1.13 -13.23 -11.26
N GLY A 140 -0.03 -13.88 -11.68
CA GLY A 140 1.23 -13.20 -11.87
C GLY A 140 2.42 -14.09 -12.18
N VAL A 141 3.52 -13.46 -12.52
CA VAL A 141 4.79 -14.09 -12.89
C VAL A 141 5.94 -13.43 -12.12
N THR A 142 6.91 -14.23 -11.69
CA THR A 142 8.15 -13.76 -11.08
C THR A 142 9.35 -14.28 -11.86
N PHE A 143 10.32 -13.41 -12.15
CA PHE A 143 11.51 -13.73 -12.92
C PHE A 143 12.74 -13.00 -12.38
N ASP A 144 13.93 -13.49 -12.73
CA ASP A 144 15.21 -12.83 -12.49
C ASP A 144 15.32 -11.57 -13.34
N ASN A 145 15.65 -10.45 -12.72
CA ASN A 145 15.77 -9.17 -13.42
C ASN A 145 17.22 -8.77 -13.67
N GLU A 146 17.41 -7.70 -14.44
CA GLU A 146 18.70 -7.14 -14.82
C GLU A 146 19.49 -6.53 -13.63
N PHE A 147 18.87 -6.37 -12.47
CA PHE A 147 19.47 -5.79 -11.28
C PHE A 147 20.05 -6.84 -10.33
N GLY A 148 20.06 -8.11 -10.71
CA GLY A 148 20.47 -9.22 -9.85
C GLY A 148 19.45 -9.54 -8.75
N GLY A 149 18.23 -9.00 -8.85
CA GLY A 149 17.09 -9.27 -7.99
C GLY A 149 15.98 -10.03 -8.72
N SER A 150 14.75 -9.94 -8.19
CA SER A 150 13.57 -10.46 -8.87
C SER A 150 12.58 -9.36 -9.24
N THR A 151 11.88 -9.55 -10.34
CA THR A 151 10.72 -8.75 -10.72
C THR A 151 9.49 -9.63 -10.70
N SER A 152 8.45 -9.18 -10.01
CA SER A 152 7.14 -9.84 -9.96
C SER A 152 6.09 -8.93 -10.58
N ILE A 153 5.37 -9.44 -11.57
CA ILE A 153 4.30 -8.71 -12.29
C ILE A 153 2.99 -9.45 -12.05
N LEU A 154 2.00 -8.75 -11.51
CA LEU A 154 0.65 -9.28 -11.33
C LEU A 154 -0.24 -8.98 -12.54
N LYS A 155 -1.30 -9.76 -12.71
CA LYS A 155 -2.33 -9.55 -13.74
C LYS A 155 -2.96 -8.15 -13.70
N SER A 156 -3.02 -7.54 -12.52
CA SER A 156 -3.48 -6.17 -12.35
C SER A 156 -2.51 -5.10 -12.85
N GLY A 157 -1.28 -5.47 -13.20
CA GLY A 157 -0.19 -4.57 -13.56
C GLY A 157 0.63 -4.08 -12.37
N ILE A 158 0.25 -4.44 -11.15
CA ILE A 158 1.10 -4.21 -9.97
C ILE A 158 2.42 -4.94 -10.18
N THR A 159 3.51 -4.19 -10.11
CA THR A 159 4.86 -4.71 -10.35
C THR A 159 5.74 -4.42 -9.15
N VAL A 160 6.51 -5.42 -8.74
CA VAL A 160 7.47 -5.34 -7.64
C VAL A 160 8.85 -5.64 -8.20
N ILE A 161 9.79 -4.70 -8.10
CA ILE A 161 11.13 -4.79 -8.67
C ILE A 161 12.15 -4.71 -7.53
N GLU A 162 12.93 -5.77 -7.34
CA GLU A 162 14.03 -5.79 -6.38
C GLU A 162 15.36 -5.41 -7.04
N GLY A 163 16.21 -4.67 -6.33
CA GLY A 163 17.60 -4.43 -6.74
C GLY A 163 17.85 -3.16 -7.56
N ALA A 164 16.81 -2.50 -8.09
CA ALA A 164 16.97 -1.20 -8.73
C ALA A 164 17.53 -0.15 -7.74
N ARG A 165 18.22 0.89 -8.24
CA ARG A 165 18.82 1.93 -7.39
C ARG A 165 17.85 3.02 -7.00
N ASP A 166 16.97 3.40 -7.93
CA ASP A 166 16.00 4.47 -7.78
C ASP A 166 14.69 4.21 -8.54
N GLU A 167 13.69 5.08 -8.29
CA GLU A 167 12.36 4.98 -8.90
C GLU A 167 12.40 5.10 -10.43
N LYS A 168 13.35 5.86 -10.99
CA LYS A 168 13.45 6.09 -12.44
C LYS A 168 13.95 4.82 -13.14
N GLU A 169 14.95 4.16 -12.56
CA GLU A 169 15.49 2.90 -13.06
C GLU A 169 14.44 1.79 -12.99
N ALA A 170 13.71 1.70 -11.87
CA ALA A 170 12.59 0.76 -11.73
C ALA A 170 11.48 1.02 -12.76
N TYR A 171 11.07 2.28 -12.95
CA TYR A 171 10.05 2.64 -13.94
C TYR A 171 10.49 2.32 -15.37
N LYS A 172 11.76 2.57 -15.70
CA LYS A 172 12.30 2.29 -17.04
C LYS A 172 12.25 0.80 -17.36
N SER A 173 12.59 -0.06 -16.40
CA SER A 173 12.49 -1.52 -16.54
C SER A 173 11.04 -1.96 -16.75
N PHE A 174 10.11 -1.43 -15.94
CA PHE A 174 8.67 -1.67 -16.09
C PHE A 174 8.11 -1.21 -17.43
N SER A 175 8.41 0.04 -17.82
CA SER A 175 7.90 0.66 -19.06
C SER A 175 8.34 -0.14 -20.29
N LYS A 176 9.59 -0.58 -20.33
CA LYS A 176 10.11 -1.44 -21.39
C LYS A 176 9.34 -2.75 -21.58
N LEU A 177 8.86 -3.35 -20.48
CA LEU A 177 8.15 -4.63 -20.52
C LEU A 177 6.64 -4.47 -20.74
N ILE A 178 6.03 -3.43 -20.15
CA ILE A 178 4.58 -3.29 -20.07
C ILE A 178 4.05 -2.18 -20.97
N VAL A 179 4.69 -1.01 -21.01
CA VAL A 179 4.23 0.13 -21.84
C VAL A 179 4.63 -0.11 -23.29
N ASP A 180 5.91 -0.36 -23.54
CA ASP A 180 6.47 -0.43 -24.88
C ASP A 180 6.05 -1.70 -25.63
N ARG A 181 6.04 -2.85 -24.95
CA ARG A 181 5.78 -4.16 -25.58
C ARG A 181 4.31 -4.54 -25.66
N LEU A 182 3.49 -4.11 -24.69
CA LEU A 182 2.04 -4.38 -24.69
C LEU A 182 1.20 -3.17 -25.17
N GLY A 183 1.84 -2.05 -25.51
CA GLY A 183 1.16 -0.85 -26.00
C GLY A 183 0.25 -0.18 -24.96
N ILE A 184 0.54 -0.34 -23.68
CA ILE A 184 -0.27 0.25 -22.61
C ILE A 184 0.08 1.72 -22.43
N SER A 185 -0.93 2.60 -22.49
CA SER A 185 -0.73 4.04 -22.32
C SER A 185 -0.16 4.40 -20.95
N GLU A 186 0.85 5.26 -20.91
CA GLU A 186 1.43 5.80 -19.67
C GLU A 186 0.40 6.49 -18.77
N SER A 187 -0.68 7.04 -19.33
CA SER A 187 -1.79 7.65 -18.58
C SER A 187 -2.50 6.70 -17.62
N LYS A 188 -2.40 5.38 -17.86
CA LYS A 188 -2.94 4.34 -16.98
C LYS A 188 -2.01 4.02 -15.81
N ILE A 189 -0.76 4.50 -15.87
CA ILE A 189 0.30 4.23 -14.91
C ILE A 189 0.54 5.45 -14.01
N LEU A 190 0.76 6.62 -14.61
CA LEU A 190 1.10 7.90 -13.95
C LEU A 190 -0.06 8.87 -13.89
#